data_AF-A0A8T6QG98-F1
#
_entry.id   AF-A0A8T6QG98-F1
#
_cell.length_a   1.000
_cell.length_b   1.000
_cell.length_c   1.000
_cell.angle_alpha   90.00
_cell.angle_beta   90.00
_cell.angle_gamma   90.00
#
_symmetry.space_group_name_H-M   'P 1'
#
loop_
_entity.id
_entity.type
_entity.pdbx_description
1 polymer ?
#
loop_
_entity_poly.entity_id
_entity_poly.type
_entity_poly.pdbx_seq_one_letter_code
_entity_poly.pdbx_strand_id
1 'polypeptide(L)'
;YLGIGEEDARAFSREVEAAWKEFAEDDCCCIDVERKRTFTMMIREGVAMHAFNGELFVQATWDTSSSRLFRTQFRMVSPKRISNPNNTGDSRNCRAGVQIHDSGAALGYYVSEDGYPGWMPQKWTWIPRELPGGRASFIHVFEPVEDGQTRGANVFYSVMEQMKMLDTLQNTQLQSAIVKAMYAATIESELDTQSAMDFILGANSQEQRERLTGWIGEIAAYYAAAPVRLGGAKVPHLMPGDSLNLQTAQDTDNGYSVFEQSLLRYIAAGLGVSYEQLSRNYAQMSYSTARASANESWAYFMGRRKFVASRQASQMFLCWLEEAIARRVVTLPSKARFSFQEARSAWGNCDWIGSGRMAIDGLK
;
A
#
# COMPACT_ATOMS: atom_id res chain seq x y z
N TYR A 1 39.60 -0.53 7.04
CA TYR A 1 39.62 0.67 6.16
C TYR A 1 40.08 1.93 6.92
N LEU A 2 39.42 2.28 8.04
CA LEU A 2 39.71 3.51 8.80
C LEU A 2 41.05 3.54 9.56
N GLY A 3 41.78 2.42 9.64
CA GLY A 3 43.09 2.37 10.31
C GLY A 3 43.04 2.42 11.84
N ILE A 4 41.86 2.28 12.45
CA ILE A 4 41.65 2.25 13.90
C ILE A 4 41.84 0.83 14.46
N GLY A 5 42.35 0.73 15.69
CA GLY A 5 42.46 -0.54 16.42
C GLY A 5 41.09 -1.08 16.82
N GLU A 6 41.00 -2.39 17.07
CA GLU A 6 39.74 -3.06 17.42
C GLU A 6 39.13 -2.52 18.72
N GLU A 7 39.97 -2.26 19.73
CA GLU A 7 39.53 -1.70 21.01
C GLU A 7 38.96 -0.29 20.85
N ASP A 8 39.67 0.59 20.14
CA ASP A 8 39.22 1.95 19.83
C ASP A 8 37.91 1.94 19.02
N ALA A 9 37.79 1.02 18.05
CA ALA A 9 36.58 0.86 17.25
C ALA A 9 35.38 0.43 18.10
N ARG A 10 35.56 -0.52 19.02
CA ARG A 10 34.51 -0.96 19.94
C ARG A 10 34.12 0.13 20.93
N ALA A 11 35.09 0.86 21.47
CA ALA A 11 34.83 1.99 22.35
C ALA A 11 34.01 3.07 21.64
N PHE A 12 34.42 3.45 20.44
CA PHE A 12 33.70 4.38 19.58
C PHE A 12 32.28 3.91 19.25
N SER A 13 32.11 2.64 18.87
CA SER A 13 30.77 2.07 18.56
C SER A 13 29.82 2.20 19.74
N ARG A 14 30.28 1.89 20.97
CA ARG A 14 29.45 2.00 22.18
C ARG A 14 29.03 3.45 22.47
N GLU A 15 29.93 4.41 22.32
CA GLU A 15 29.63 5.83 22.51
C GLU A 15 28.59 6.30 21.47
N VAL A 16 28.81 5.95 20.20
CA VAL A 16 27.91 6.25 19.08
C VAL A 16 26.53 5.64 19.30
N GLU A 17 26.45 4.35 19.65
CA GLU A 17 25.19 3.64 19.86
C GLU A 17 24.38 4.24 21.02
N ALA A 18 25.05 4.58 22.13
CA ALA A 18 24.40 5.21 23.28
C ALA A 18 23.83 6.59 22.91
N ALA A 19 24.65 7.45 22.28
CA ALA A 19 24.23 8.78 21.87
C ALA A 19 23.15 8.74 20.77
N TRP A 20 23.26 7.79 19.84
CA TRP A 20 22.26 7.61 18.78
C TRP A 20 20.93 7.17 19.36
N LYS A 21 20.92 6.21 20.28
CA LYS A 21 19.68 5.72 20.90
C LYS A 21 18.93 6.82 21.63
N GLU A 22 19.64 7.66 22.39
CA GLU A 22 19.07 8.83 23.08
C GLU A 22 18.40 9.80 22.10
N PHE A 23 19.04 10.08 20.96
CA PHE A 23 18.48 10.96 19.94
C PHE A 23 17.33 10.32 19.14
N ALA A 24 17.48 9.04 18.78
CA ALA A 24 16.65 8.34 17.83
C ALA A 24 15.30 7.91 18.43
N GLU A 25 15.27 7.53 19.70
CA GLU A 25 14.10 6.96 20.38
C GLU A 25 13.59 7.84 21.53
N ASP A 26 13.85 9.15 21.46
CA ASP A 26 13.30 10.14 22.39
C ASP A 26 11.76 10.18 22.36
N ASP A 27 11.13 10.18 23.54
CA ASP A 27 9.67 10.16 23.72
C ASP A 27 8.99 11.42 23.17
N CYS A 28 9.71 12.55 23.13
CA CYS A 28 9.20 13.79 22.53
C CYS A 28 9.25 13.78 21.00
N CYS A 29 9.73 12.70 20.39
CA CYS A 29 9.85 12.50 18.94
C CYS A 29 10.62 13.64 18.28
N CYS A 30 11.66 14.16 18.93
CA CYS A 30 12.35 15.37 18.49
C CYS A 30 13.09 15.22 17.16
N ILE A 31 13.44 13.99 16.79
CA ILE A 31 14.01 13.64 15.49
C ILE A 31 13.06 13.99 14.33
N ASP A 32 11.75 13.94 14.56
CA ASP A 32 10.73 14.26 13.58
C ASP A 32 10.31 15.73 13.70
N VAL A 33 10.31 16.45 12.56
CA VAL A 33 9.83 17.83 12.49
C VAL A 33 8.36 17.94 12.93
N GLU A 34 7.55 16.92 12.66
CA GLU A 34 6.15 16.89 13.09
C GLU A 34 5.98 16.43 14.54
N ARG A 35 7.04 15.94 15.18
CA ARG A 35 7.04 15.38 16.55
C ARG A 35 6.04 14.25 16.76
N LYS A 36 5.88 13.38 15.75
CA LYS A 36 4.94 12.23 15.81
C LYS A 36 5.65 10.88 15.89
N ARG A 37 6.90 10.82 15.45
CA ARG A 37 7.60 9.57 15.15
C ARG A 37 8.98 9.55 15.78
N THR A 38 9.33 8.44 16.43
CA THR A 38 10.72 8.10 16.68
C THR A 38 11.40 7.65 15.39
N PHE A 39 12.72 7.50 15.41
CA PHE A 39 13.49 6.99 14.27
C PHE A 39 12.94 5.67 13.74
N THR A 40 12.70 4.69 14.63
CA THR A 40 12.13 3.40 14.24
C THR A 40 10.78 3.55 13.54
N MET A 41 9.93 4.47 13.99
CA MET A 41 8.65 4.76 13.34
C MET A 41 8.85 5.41 11.96
N MET A 42 9.81 6.31 11.80
CA MET A 42 10.16 6.92 10.50
C MET A 42 10.68 5.89 9.49
N ILE A 43 11.45 4.88 9.94
CA ILE A 43 11.88 3.78 9.07
C ILE A 43 10.69 2.92 8.64
N ARG A 44 9.75 2.62 9.56
CA ARG A 44 8.52 1.88 9.22
C ARG A 44 7.69 2.62 8.17
N GLU A 45 7.53 3.93 8.35
CA GLU A 45 6.84 4.76 7.37
C GLU A 45 7.57 4.80 6.03
N GLY A 46 8.89 4.95 6.02
CA GLY A 46 9.67 4.95 4.79
C GLY A 46 9.51 3.65 4.00
N VAL A 47 9.53 2.50 4.68
CA VAL A 47 9.24 1.19 4.05
C VAL A 47 7.82 1.15 3.48
N ALA A 48 6.82 1.68 4.21
CA ALA A 48 5.45 1.75 3.71
C ALA A 48 5.35 2.66 2.47
N MET A 49 5.94 3.87 2.51
CA MET A 49 5.95 4.79 1.37
C MET A 49 6.58 4.14 0.14
N HIS A 50 7.71 3.46 0.30
CA HIS A 50 8.36 2.76 -0.81
C HIS A 50 7.52 1.59 -1.32
N ALA A 51 6.84 0.84 -0.46
CA ALA A 51 5.98 -0.25 -0.89
C ALA A 51 4.81 0.25 -1.76
N PHE A 52 4.20 1.38 -1.41
CA PHE A 52 3.04 1.93 -2.12
C PHE A 52 3.38 2.82 -3.32
N ASN A 53 4.56 3.46 -3.35
CA ASN A 53 4.90 4.42 -4.40
C ASN A 53 6.13 4.01 -5.23
N GLY A 54 6.90 3.01 -4.79
CA GLY A 54 8.17 2.63 -5.41
C GLY A 54 9.39 3.41 -4.92
N GLU A 55 9.18 4.41 -4.06
CA GLU A 55 10.20 5.33 -3.57
C GLU A 55 9.81 5.94 -2.23
N LEU A 56 10.80 6.50 -1.53
CA LEU A 56 10.59 7.32 -0.32
C LEU A 56 11.46 8.58 -0.37
N PHE A 57 10.97 9.63 0.30
CA PHE A 57 11.70 10.87 0.49
C PHE A 57 11.76 11.29 1.95
N VAL A 58 12.92 11.77 2.38
CA VAL A 58 13.14 12.36 3.69
C VAL A 58 13.95 13.64 3.52
N GLN A 59 13.44 14.75 4.04
CA GLN A 59 14.19 16.00 4.10
C GLN A 59 14.93 16.08 5.44
N ALA A 60 16.25 16.25 5.41
CA ALA A 60 17.00 16.62 6.60
C ALA A 60 16.85 18.12 6.85
N THR A 61 16.42 18.49 8.04
CA THR A 61 16.16 19.86 8.46
C THR A 61 16.97 20.23 9.70
N TRP A 62 17.06 21.52 9.98
CA TRP A 62 17.82 22.05 11.11
C TRP A 62 16.96 22.97 11.97
N ASP A 63 16.76 22.60 13.23
CA ASP A 63 16.02 23.43 14.19
C ASP A 63 16.94 24.52 14.76
N THR A 64 16.80 25.75 14.25
CA THR A 64 17.57 26.91 14.72
C THR A 64 17.15 27.39 16.11
N SER A 65 15.94 27.05 16.55
CA SER A 65 15.32 27.52 17.79
C SER A 65 15.52 26.60 18.99
N SER A 66 16.00 25.38 18.76
CA SER A 66 16.20 24.38 19.82
C SER A 66 17.30 24.75 20.81
N SER A 67 16.97 24.60 22.10
CA SER A 67 17.92 24.48 23.22
C SER A 67 18.48 23.06 23.39
N ARG A 68 18.04 22.12 22.53
CA ARG A 68 18.43 20.70 22.58
C ARG A 68 19.87 20.48 22.11
N LEU A 69 20.43 19.35 22.55
CA LEU A 69 21.78 18.93 22.19
C LEU A 69 21.92 18.78 20.66
N PHE A 70 20.97 18.11 20.02
CA PHE A 70 20.93 17.94 18.56
C PHE A 70 19.87 18.84 17.93
N ARG A 71 20.21 19.42 16.78
CA ARG A 71 19.33 20.28 15.96
C ARG A 71 18.93 19.63 14.65
N THR A 72 19.60 18.55 14.25
CA THR A 72 19.18 17.74 13.12
C THR A 72 17.80 17.16 13.38
N GLN A 73 16.89 17.40 12.46
CA GLN A 73 15.57 16.79 12.42
C GLN A 73 15.30 16.27 11.02
N PHE A 74 14.26 15.47 10.86
CA PHE A 74 13.87 14.91 9.59
C PHE A 74 12.38 15.11 9.37
N ARG A 75 12.01 15.40 8.13
CA ARG A 75 10.63 15.48 7.67
C ARG A 75 10.42 14.41 6.62
N MET A 76 9.46 13.51 6.85
CA MET A 76 9.01 12.60 5.81
C MET A 76 8.28 13.41 4.74
N VAL A 77 8.64 13.21 3.48
CA VAL A 77 8.02 13.93 2.36
C VAL A 77 7.30 12.93 1.49
N SER A 78 6.00 13.16 1.27
CA SER A 78 5.21 12.31 0.38
C SER A 78 5.72 12.43 -1.07
N PRO A 79 5.94 11.30 -1.79
CA PRO A 79 6.29 11.31 -3.21
C PRO A 79 5.32 12.12 -4.09
N LYS A 80 4.06 12.24 -3.65
CA LYS A 80 3.00 13.00 -4.34
C LYS A 80 3.24 14.51 -4.35
N ARG A 81 4.10 15.02 -3.45
CA ARG A 81 4.49 16.43 -3.39
C ARG A 81 5.67 16.76 -4.29
N ILE A 82 6.32 15.75 -4.88
CA ILE A 82 7.47 15.95 -5.76
C ILE A 82 6.96 16.01 -7.19
N SER A 83 6.93 17.21 -7.75
CA SER A 83 6.47 17.46 -9.11
C SER A 83 7.21 18.65 -9.73
N ASN A 84 7.16 18.75 -11.07
CA ASN A 84 7.74 19.89 -11.77
C ASN A 84 7.02 21.18 -11.34
N PRO A 85 7.75 22.29 -11.17
CA PRO A 85 7.13 23.59 -10.88
C PRO A 85 6.02 23.93 -11.86
N ASN A 86 4.91 24.46 -11.33
CA ASN A 86 3.69 24.77 -12.08
C ASN A 86 3.08 23.58 -12.81
N ASN A 87 3.40 22.34 -12.40
CA ASN A 87 3.00 21.10 -13.07
C ASN A 87 3.33 21.10 -14.57
N THR A 88 4.46 21.70 -14.93
CA THR A 88 4.96 21.69 -16.32
C THR A 88 5.42 20.30 -16.74
N GLY A 89 5.37 20.02 -18.04
CA GLY A 89 5.89 18.77 -18.59
C GLY A 89 7.40 18.60 -18.36
N ASP A 90 7.87 17.37 -18.47
CA ASP A 90 9.29 17.06 -18.29
C ASP A 90 10.17 17.75 -19.33
N SER A 91 11.37 18.12 -18.88
CA SER A 91 12.41 18.72 -19.69
C SER A 91 13.70 17.91 -19.59
N ARG A 92 14.72 18.27 -20.39
CA ARG A 92 16.03 17.60 -20.36
C ARG A 92 16.62 17.56 -18.95
N ASN A 93 16.48 18.65 -18.19
CA ASN A 93 17.16 18.86 -16.90
C ASN A 93 16.23 18.79 -15.68
N CYS A 94 14.91 18.67 -15.88
CA CYS A 94 13.94 18.52 -14.79
C CYS A 94 12.87 17.51 -15.20
N ARG A 95 12.79 16.39 -14.47
CA ARG A 95 11.87 15.29 -14.75
C ARG A 95 11.17 14.85 -13.47
N ALA A 96 9.83 14.85 -13.48
CA ALA A 96 8.99 14.45 -12.35
C ALA A 96 9.42 15.08 -11.00
N GLY A 97 9.74 16.37 -11.01
CA GLY A 97 10.15 17.16 -9.84
C GLY A 97 11.61 16.99 -9.42
N VAL A 98 12.43 16.24 -10.17
CA VAL A 98 13.86 16.06 -9.92
C VAL A 98 14.67 16.88 -10.90
N GLN A 99 15.44 17.83 -10.40
CA GLN A 99 16.44 18.54 -11.19
C GLN A 99 17.67 17.65 -11.33
N ILE A 100 18.11 17.40 -12.55
CA ILE A 100 19.24 16.51 -12.87
C ILE A 100 20.35 17.27 -13.62
N HIS A 101 21.59 16.82 -13.45
CA HIS A 101 22.72 17.24 -14.27
C HIS A 101 22.79 16.43 -15.57
N ASP A 102 23.66 16.83 -16.50
CA ASP A 102 23.90 16.14 -17.78
C ASP A 102 24.26 14.65 -17.66
N SER A 103 24.82 14.21 -16.51
CA SER A 103 25.12 12.81 -16.23
C SER A 103 23.95 12.02 -15.63
N GLY A 104 22.78 12.64 -15.46
CA GLY A 104 21.60 12.04 -14.83
C GLY A 104 21.58 12.11 -13.30
N ALA A 105 22.66 12.54 -12.65
CA ALA A 105 22.69 12.68 -11.20
C ALA A 105 21.72 13.79 -10.72
N ALA A 106 20.90 13.47 -9.72
CA ALA A 106 20.00 14.45 -9.10
C ALA A 106 20.78 15.56 -8.39
N LEU A 107 20.48 16.81 -8.74
CA LEU A 107 21.00 18.03 -8.11
C LEU A 107 20.10 18.49 -6.95
N GLY A 108 18.78 18.28 -7.08
CA GLY A 108 17.80 18.71 -6.10
C GLY A 108 16.39 18.35 -6.52
N TYR A 109 15.44 18.70 -5.66
CA TYR A 109 14.05 18.29 -5.75
C TYR A 109 13.15 19.50 -5.60
N TYR A 110 12.12 19.58 -6.43
CA TYR A 110 11.04 20.53 -6.28
C TYR A 110 9.94 19.90 -5.43
N VAL A 111 9.74 20.44 -4.25
CA VAL A 111 8.73 19.99 -3.30
C VAL A 111 7.61 21.00 -3.29
N SER A 112 6.42 20.59 -3.68
CA SER A 112 5.24 21.43 -3.56
C SER A 112 4.91 21.63 -2.08
N GLU A 113 4.54 22.85 -1.71
CA GLU A 113 3.96 23.14 -0.39
C GLU A 113 2.72 22.29 -0.15
N ASP A 114 2.43 22.06 1.12
CA ASP A 114 1.16 21.45 1.48
C ASP A 114 0.07 22.46 1.13
N GLY A 115 -0.71 22.13 0.10
CA GLY A 115 -1.77 22.99 -0.39
C GLY A 115 -2.97 23.04 0.55
N TYR A 116 -2.92 22.39 1.73
CA TYR A 116 -4.05 22.40 2.63
C TYR A 116 -4.38 23.82 3.13
N PRO A 117 -5.63 24.28 2.98
CA PRO A 117 -6.73 23.59 2.31
C PRO A 117 -6.75 23.91 0.80
N GLY A 118 -6.90 22.87 -0.04
CA GLY A 118 -6.44 22.71 -1.46
C GLY A 118 -6.79 23.75 -2.53
N TRP A 119 -7.27 24.93 -2.15
CA TRP A 119 -7.63 26.07 -3.00
C TRP A 119 -6.56 27.16 -3.06
N MET A 120 -5.46 27.03 -2.31
CA MET A 120 -4.33 27.96 -2.39
C MET A 120 -3.47 27.68 -3.64
N PRO A 121 -2.88 28.73 -4.26
CA PRO A 121 -1.90 28.54 -5.32
C PRO A 121 -0.78 27.62 -4.85
N GLN A 122 -0.57 26.53 -5.57
CA GLN A 122 0.50 25.60 -5.28
C GLN A 122 1.84 26.31 -5.48
N LYS A 123 2.71 26.26 -4.47
CA LYS A 123 4.07 26.77 -4.52
C LYS A 123 5.05 25.62 -4.46
N TRP A 124 6.19 25.75 -5.11
CA TRP A 124 7.26 24.76 -5.05
C TRP A 124 8.49 25.39 -4.42
N THR A 125 9.09 24.66 -3.48
CA THR A 125 10.40 24.99 -2.93
C THR A 125 11.42 24.04 -3.54
N TRP A 126 12.49 24.61 -4.09
CA TRP A 126 13.64 23.82 -4.52
C TRP A 126 14.51 23.50 -3.31
N ILE A 127 14.82 22.22 -3.13
CA ILE A 127 15.70 21.73 -2.06
C ILE A 127 16.87 21.00 -2.72
N PRO A 128 18.12 21.38 -2.44
CA PRO A 128 19.28 20.67 -2.98
C PRO A 128 19.31 19.24 -2.45
N ARG A 129 19.91 18.32 -3.21
CA ARG A 129 20.14 16.95 -2.76
C ARG A 129 21.13 16.92 -1.58
N GLU A 130 22.22 17.66 -1.72
CA GLU A 130 23.32 17.77 -0.75
C GLU A 130 23.63 19.25 -0.49
N LEU A 131 23.94 19.57 0.76
CA LEU A 131 24.46 20.87 1.18
C LEU A 131 25.96 20.96 0.89
N PRO A 132 26.54 22.17 0.91
CA PRO A 132 27.99 22.35 0.89
C PRO A 132 28.66 21.48 1.97
N GLY A 133 29.67 20.70 1.58
CA GLY A 133 30.32 19.72 2.46
C GLY A 133 29.78 18.29 2.36
N GLY A 134 28.81 18.01 1.48
CA GLY A 134 28.36 16.65 1.17
C GLY A 134 27.31 16.09 2.13
N ARG A 135 26.81 16.90 3.06
CA ARG A 135 25.69 16.52 3.95
C ARG A 135 24.41 16.41 3.13
N ALA A 136 23.72 15.28 3.21
CA ALA A 136 22.43 15.12 2.53
C ALA A 136 21.39 16.06 3.14
N SER A 137 20.77 16.92 2.31
CA SER A 137 19.60 17.72 2.66
C SER A 137 18.31 17.05 2.23
N PHE A 138 18.35 16.27 1.15
CA PHE A 138 17.20 15.54 0.64
C PHE A 138 17.58 14.11 0.30
N ILE A 139 17.03 13.18 1.06
CA ILE A 139 17.24 11.75 0.94
C ILE A 139 16.15 11.19 0.04
N HIS A 140 16.56 10.57 -1.05
CA HIS A 140 15.69 9.86 -1.99
C HIS A 140 16.18 8.41 -2.09
N VAL A 141 15.30 7.47 -1.79
CA VAL A 141 15.58 6.04 -1.89
C VAL A 141 14.54 5.41 -2.81
N PHE A 142 15.02 4.91 -3.96
CA PHE A 142 14.27 4.12 -4.93
C PHE A 142 15.26 3.22 -5.67
N GLU A 143 14.77 2.11 -6.23
CA GLU A 143 15.55 1.14 -6.98
C GLU A 143 15.39 1.42 -8.49
N PRO A 144 16.44 1.94 -9.18
CA PRO A 144 16.37 2.17 -10.61
C PRO A 144 16.41 0.85 -11.37
N VAL A 145 15.49 0.67 -12.32
CA VAL A 145 15.42 -0.50 -13.21
C VAL A 145 15.92 -0.20 -14.62
N GLU A 146 15.97 1.09 -15.00
CA GLU A 146 16.37 1.55 -16.32
C GLU A 146 17.27 2.79 -16.24
N ASP A 147 18.02 3.06 -17.31
CA ASP A 147 18.84 4.26 -17.42
C ASP A 147 17.98 5.53 -17.51
N GLY A 148 18.47 6.63 -16.93
CA GLY A 148 17.78 7.92 -16.94
C GLY A 148 16.52 8.01 -16.07
N GLN A 149 16.19 6.96 -15.32
CA GLN A 149 15.07 6.92 -14.39
C GLN A 149 15.32 7.87 -13.20
N THR A 150 14.43 8.84 -13.00
CA THR A 150 14.57 9.84 -11.93
C THR A 150 13.72 9.57 -10.69
N ARG A 151 12.75 8.66 -10.78
CA ARG A 151 11.74 8.36 -9.74
C ARG A 151 11.48 6.86 -9.66
N GLY A 152 11.08 6.38 -8.48
CA GLY A 152 10.67 4.99 -8.30
C GLY A 152 9.33 4.68 -8.97
N ALA A 153 9.15 3.41 -9.35
CA ALA A 153 7.91 2.91 -9.90
C ALA A 153 7.20 1.98 -8.89
N ASN A 154 5.89 2.10 -8.81
CA ASN A 154 5.10 1.29 -7.90
C ASN A 154 5.04 -0.18 -8.38
N VAL A 155 5.42 -1.12 -7.51
CA VAL A 155 5.39 -2.57 -7.80
C VAL A 155 3.98 -3.09 -8.11
N PHE A 156 2.94 -2.44 -7.57
CA PHE A 156 1.54 -2.80 -7.80
C PHE A 156 1.06 -2.55 -9.24
N TYR A 157 1.81 -1.81 -10.07
CA TYR A 157 1.46 -1.63 -11.48
C TYR A 157 1.41 -2.97 -12.24
N SER A 158 2.27 -3.93 -11.87
CA SER A 158 2.34 -5.24 -12.52
C SER A 158 1.10 -6.12 -12.32
N VAL A 159 0.33 -5.87 -11.25
CA VAL A 159 -0.82 -6.69 -10.83
C VAL A 159 -2.13 -5.91 -10.82
N MET A 160 -2.13 -4.68 -11.33
CA MET A 160 -3.27 -3.76 -11.25
C MET A 160 -4.52 -4.30 -11.94
N GLU A 161 -4.35 -4.91 -13.10
CA GLU A 161 -5.45 -5.52 -13.86
C GLU A 161 -6.06 -6.69 -13.08
N GLN A 162 -5.23 -7.57 -12.50
CA GLN A 162 -5.66 -8.72 -11.70
C GLN A 162 -6.38 -8.27 -10.43
N MET A 163 -5.90 -7.21 -9.77
CA MET A 163 -6.61 -6.61 -8.62
C MET A 163 -7.99 -6.10 -9.03
N LYS A 164 -8.12 -5.46 -10.20
CA LYS A 164 -9.42 -4.99 -10.69
C LYS A 164 -10.37 -6.13 -11.07
N MET A 165 -9.85 -7.20 -11.68
CA MET A 165 -10.62 -8.40 -11.98
C MET A 165 -11.13 -9.07 -10.70
N LEU A 166 -10.29 -9.17 -9.66
CA LEU A 166 -10.67 -9.72 -8.37
C LEU A 166 -11.82 -8.93 -7.71
N ASP A 167 -11.71 -7.60 -7.66
CA ASP A 167 -12.77 -6.71 -7.17
C ASP A 167 -14.09 -6.92 -7.93
N THR A 168 -14.01 -7.02 -9.26
CA THR A 168 -15.19 -7.20 -10.11
C THR A 168 -15.82 -8.58 -9.87
N LEU A 169 -15.02 -9.63 -9.80
CA LEU A 169 -15.46 -11.00 -9.51
C LEU A 169 -16.20 -11.09 -8.17
N GLN A 170 -15.61 -10.53 -7.10
CA GLN A 170 -16.21 -10.51 -5.75
C GLN A 170 -17.54 -9.76 -5.74
N ASN A 171 -17.61 -8.60 -6.40
CA ASN A 171 -18.84 -7.82 -6.51
C ASN A 171 -19.91 -8.57 -7.32
N THR A 172 -19.57 -9.17 -8.46
CA THR A 172 -20.52 -9.95 -9.27
C THR A 172 -21.03 -11.17 -8.53
N GLN A 173 -20.17 -11.87 -7.78
CA GLN A 173 -20.59 -13.02 -6.98
C GLN A 173 -21.54 -12.60 -5.85
N LEU A 174 -21.24 -11.50 -5.16
CA LEU A 174 -22.13 -10.95 -4.13
C LEU A 174 -23.49 -10.56 -4.72
N GLN A 175 -23.51 -9.89 -5.87
CA GLN A 175 -24.76 -9.54 -6.57
C GLN A 175 -25.53 -10.79 -7.01
N SER A 176 -24.85 -11.79 -7.57
CA SER A 176 -25.48 -13.06 -7.94
C SER A 176 -26.10 -13.77 -6.73
N ALA A 177 -25.39 -13.79 -5.59
CA ALA A 177 -25.91 -14.36 -4.35
C ALA A 177 -27.15 -13.59 -3.84
N ILE A 178 -27.16 -12.25 -3.92
CA ILE A 178 -28.32 -11.42 -3.57
C ILE A 178 -29.50 -11.73 -4.50
N VAL A 179 -29.28 -11.73 -5.82
CA VAL A 179 -30.31 -12.04 -6.82
C VAL A 179 -30.87 -13.45 -6.57
N LYS A 180 -30.02 -14.46 -6.40
CA LYS A 180 -30.45 -15.84 -6.07
C LYS A 180 -31.26 -15.89 -4.77
N ALA A 181 -30.88 -15.12 -3.74
CA ALA A 181 -31.64 -15.02 -2.50
C ALA A 181 -32.99 -14.29 -2.68
N MET A 182 -33.08 -13.31 -3.58
CA MET A 182 -34.32 -12.60 -3.88
C MET A 182 -35.29 -13.41 -4.75
N TYR A 183 -34.77 -14.16 -5.73
CA TYR A 183 -35.53 -15.00 -6.66
C TYR A 183 -35.70 -16.45 -6.17
N ALA A 184 -35.88 -16.66 -4.87
CA ALA A 184 -36.12 -17.99 -4.29
C ALA A 184 -37.44 -18.63 -4.79
N ALA A 185 -38.33 -17.83 -5.39
CA ALA A 185 -39.65 -18.22 -5.85
C ALA A 185 -40.00 -17.44 -7.13
N THR A 186 -40.09 -18.12 -8.27
CA THR A 186 -40.64 -17.56 -9.51
C THR A 186 -42.05 -18.10 -9.72
N ILE A 187 -43.00 -17.21 -10.04
CA ILE A 187 -44.38 -17.59 -10.41
C ILE A 187 -44.43 -17.64 -11.93
N GLU A 188 -44.78 -18.80 -12.47
CA GLU A 188 -45.01 -19.01 -13.90
C GLU A 188 -46.51 -19.12 -14.15
N SER A 189 -47.04 -18.24 -15.01
CA SER A 189 -48.46 -18.22 -15.37
C SER A 189 -48.67 -18.86 -16.74
N GLU A 190 -49.63 -19.78 -16.83
CA GLU A 190 -50.10 -20.33 -18.10
C GLU A 190 -51.05 -19.33 -18.78
N LEU A 191 -50.50 -18.38 -19.52
CA LEU A 191 -51.28 -17.52 -20.42
C LEU A 191 -51.59 -18.28 -21.72
N ASP A 192 -52.85 -18.22 -22.17
CA ASP A 192 -53.19 -18.68 -23.52
C ASP A 192 -52.51 -17.79 -24.58
N THR A 193 -52.25 -18.35 -25.78
CA THR A 193 -51.46 -17.69 -26.83
C THR A 193 -52.09 -16.37 -27.32
N GLN A 194 -53.42 -16.23 -27.24
CA GLN A 194 -54.12 -15.00 -27.65
C GLN A 194 -53.96 -13.88 -26.62
N SER A 195 -54.08 -14.22 -25.33
CA SER A 195 -53.94 -13.28 -24.21
C SER A 195 -52.49 -12.83 -24.02
N ALA A 196 -51.53 -13.71 -24.26
CA ALA A 196 -50.10 -13.38 -24.27
C ALA A 196 -49.74 -12.39 -25.40
N MET A 197 -50.32 -12.58 -26.59
CA MET A 197 -50.11 -11.67 -27.73
C MET A 197 -50.73 -10.29 -27.49
N ASP A 198 -51.93 -10.23 -26.92
CA ASP A 198 -52.60 -8.97 -26.56
C ASP A 198 -51.84 -8.19 -25.47
N PHE A 199 -51.14 -8.88 -24.56
CA PHE A 199 -50.29 -8.27 -23.54
C PHE A 199 -48.97 -7.73 -24.09
N ILE A 200 -48.31 -8.45 -25.02
CA ILE A 200 -46.99 -8.07 -25.57
C ILE A 200 -47.11 -6.96 -26.64
N LEU A 201 -48.14 -7.02 -27.50
CA LEU A 201 -48.27 -6.11 -28.64
C LEU A 201 -48.97 -4.78 -28.29
N GLY A 202 -49.52 -4.67 -27.07
CA GLY A 202 -50.33 -3.54 -26.64
C GLY A 202 -51.73 -3.57 -27.27
N ALA A 203 -52.76 -3.42 -26.44
CA ALA A 203 -54.15 -3.53 -26.89
C ALA A 203 -54.52 -2.40 -27.88
N ASN A 204 -54.89 -2.81 -29.10
CA ASN A 204 -55.24 -1.93 -30.21
C ASN A 204 -56.72 -1.48 -30.22
N SER A 205 -57.58 -2.11 -29.43
CA SER A 205 -58.99 -1.74 -29.28
C SER A 205 -59.34 -1.35 -27.83
N GLN A 206 -60.34 -0.49 -27.66
CA GLN A 206 -60.80 -0.01 -26.35
C GLN A 206 -61.38 -1.17 -25.50
N GLU A 207 -62.07 -2.11 -26.15
CA GLU A 207 -62.63 -3.30 -25.50
C GLU A 207 -61.54 -4.27 -25.01
N GLN A 208 -60.43 -4.44 -25.75
CA GLN A 208 -59.29 -5.25 -25.29
C GLN A 208 -58.57 -4.61 -24.10
N ARG A 209 -58.46 -3.28 -24.04
CA ARG A 209 -57.88 -2.58 -22.87
C ARG A 209 -58.72 -2.76 -21.63
N GLU A 210 -60.04 -2.73 -21.74
CA GLU A 210 -60.96 -2.94 -20.62
C GLU A 210 -60.86 -4.37 -20.08
N ARG A 211 -60.78 -5.38 -20.97
CA ARG A 211 -60.57 -6.79 -20.57
C ARG A 211 -59.21 -7.00 -19.90
N LEU A 212 -58.13 -6.43 -20.45
CA LEU A 212 -56.79 -6.51 -19.87
C LEU A 212 -56.74 -5.84 -18.49
N THR A 213 -57.37 -4.66 -18.36
CA THR A 213 -57.41 -3.91 -17.08
C THR A 213 -58.26 -4.64 -16.04
N GLY A 214 -59.38 -5.24 -16.43
CA GLY A 214 -60.22 -6.06 -15.57
C GLY A 214 -59.48 -7.30 -15.07
N TRP A 215 -58.79 -8.01 -15.96
CA TRP A 215 -58.00 -9.19 -15.62
C TRP A 215 -56.81 -8.86 -14.70
N ILE A 216 -56.06 -7.78 -14.98
CA ILE A 216 -55.00 -7.27 -14.07
C ILE A 216 -55.60 -6.88 -12.70
N GLY A 217 -56.80 -6.29 -12.69
CA GLY A 217 -57.53 -5.94 -11.48
C GLY A 217 -57.92 -7.15 -10.64
N GLU A 218 -58.42 -8.22 -11.26
CA GLU A 218 -58.77 -9.48 -10.59
C GLU A 218 -57.54 -10.18 -10.01
N ILE A 219 -56.43 -10.22 -10.75
CA ILE A 219 -55.15 -10.76 -10.27
C ILE A 219 -54.64 -9.97 -9.07
N ALA A 220 -54.64 -8.64 -9.17
CA ALA A 220 -54.20 -7.78 -8.08
C ALA A 220 -55.08 -7.95 -6.82
N ALA A 221 -56.40 -8.09 -7.00
CA ALA A 221 -57.33 -8.34 -5.91
C ALA A 221 -57.11 -9.72 -5.25
N TYR A 222 -56.89 -10.76 -6.04
CA TYR A 222 -56.63 -12.12 -5.56
C TYR A 222 -55.36 -12.18 -4.70
N TYR A 223 -54.25 -11.64 -5.19
CA TYR A 223 -52.97 -11.62 -4.47
C TYR A 223 -52.98 -10.69 -3.25
N ALA A 224 -53.79 -9.62 -3.26
CA ALA A 224 -54.01 -8.77 -2.09
C ALA A 224 -54.86 -9.47 -1.00
N ALA A 225 -55.81 -10.33 -1.40
CA ALA A 225 -56.76 -10.99 -0.51
C ALA A 225 -56.26 -12.33 0.08
N ALA A 226 -55.14 -12.88 -0.41
CA ALA A 226 -54.68 -14.22 -0.04
C ALA A 226 -53.42 -14.28 0.87
N PRO A 227 -53.42 -13.74 2.10
CA PRO A 227 -52.32 -13.98 3.05
C PRO A 227 -52.53 -15.31 3.78
N VAL A 228 -52.25 -16.44 3.13
CA VAL A 228 -52.21 -17.74 3.83
C VAL A 228 -50.95 -17.78 4.68
N ARG A 229 -51.12 -17.93 6.00
CA ARG A 229 -50.03 -18.04 6.98
C ARG A 229 -50.16 -19.35 7.73
N LEU A 230 -49.09 -20.14 7.74
CA LEU A 230 -49.05 -21.43 8.43
C LEU A 230 -47.77 -21.45 9.29
N GLY A 231 -47.93 -21.50 10.62
CA GLY A 231 -46.79 -21.51 11.55
C GLY A 231 -45.91 -20.24 11.53
N GLY A 232 -46.44 -19.09 11.15
CA GLY A 232 -45.69 -17.83 11.06
C GLY A 232 -44.96 -17.60 9.73
N ALA A 233 -44.92 -18.60 8.85
CA ALA A 233 -44.42 -18.47 7.48
C ALA A 233 -45.55 -18.07 6.52
N LYS A 234 -45.25 -17.18 5.58
CA LYS A 234 -46.15 -16.82 4.48
C LYS A 234 -46.15 -17.98 3.47
N VAL A 235 -47.30 -18.63 3.28
CA VAL A 235 -47.50 -19.65 2.27
C VAL A 235 -48.04 -18.96 1.02
N PRO A 236 -47.33 -18.96 -0.12
CA PRO A 236 -47.84 -18.38 -1.35
C PRO A 236 -49.05 -19.19 -1.85
N HIS A 237 -50.23 -18.59 -1.82
CA HIS A 237 -51.43 -19.13 -2.46
C HIS A 237 -51.49 -18.59 -3.88
N LEU A 238 -51.29 -19.47 -4.85
CA LEU A 238 -51.25 -19.14 -6.27
C LEU A 238 -52.66 -19.19 -6.87
N MET A 239 -52.87 -18.42 -7.95
CA MET A 239 -54.07 -18.52 -8.75
C MET A 239 -54.11 -19.88 -9.48
N PRO A 240 -55.29 -20.48 -9.72
CA PRO A 240 -55.38 -21.71 -10.51
C PRO A 240 -54.76 -21.53 -11.90
N GLY A 241 -53.79 -22.38 -12.27
CA GLY A 241 -53.01 -22.26 -13.53
C GLY A 241 -51.63 -21.60 -13.36
N ASP A 242 -51.36 -20.97 -12.21
CA ASP A 242 -50.02 -20.50 -11.85
C ASP A 242 -49.24 -21.62 -11.15
N SER A 243 -47.97 -21.78 -11.52
CA SER A 243 -47.05 -22.70 -10.84
C SER A 243 -45.95 -21.92 -10.13
N LEU A 244 -45.55 -22.42 -8.95
CA LEU A 244 -44.45 -21.86 -8.18
C LEU A 244 -43.24 -22.77 -8.35
N ASN A 245 -42.25 -22.28 -9.08
CA ASN A 245 -40.95 -22.94 -9.16
C ASN A 245 -40.03 -22.31 -8.13
N LEU A 246 -39.74 -23.08 -7.08
CA LEU A 246 -38.67 -22.74 -6.14
C LEU A 246 -37.34 -22.99 -6.85
N GLN A 247 -36.74 -21.92 -7.34
CA GLN A 247 -35.39 -21.98 -7.89
C GLN A 247 -34.44 -22.25 -6.73
N THR A 248 -34.09 -23.51 -6.50
CA THR A 248 -33.00 -23.84 -5.59
C THR A 248 -31.76 -23.18 -6.14
N ALA A 249 -31.11 -22.31 -5.35
CA ALA A 249 -29.84 -21.73 -5.71
C ALA A 249 -28.81 -22.86 -5.89
N GLN A 250 -28.68 -23.39 -7.11
CA GLN A 250 -27.66 -24.39 -7.42
C GLN A 250 -26.27 -23.81 -7.14
N ASP A 251 -25.43 -24.69 -6.58
CA ASP A 251 -24.08 -24.53 -6.06
C ASP A 251 -23.56 -23.09 -6.00
N THR A 252 -23.47 -22.58 -4.77
CA THR A 252 -22.95 -21.25 -4.46
C THR A 252 -21.49 -21.07 -4.86
N ASP A 253 -20.72 -22.15 -5.06
CA ASP A 253 -19.28 -22.06 -5.32
C ASP A 253 -18.85 -22.21 -6.80
N ASN A 254 -19.73 -22.55 -7.76
CA ASN A 254 -19.48 -22.75 -9.22
C ASN A 254 -18.07 -22.38 -9.79
N GLY A 255 -16.99 -23.03 -9.35
CA GLY A 255 -15.60 -22.66 -9.67
C GLY A 255 -15.09 -21.29 -9.16
N TYR A 256 -15.90 -20.51 -8.43
CA TYR A 256 -15.56 -19.19 -7.89
C TYR A 256 -14.31 -19.25 -7.01
N SER A 257 -14.30 -20.12 -5.98
CA SER A 257 -13.19 -20.23 -5.05
C SER A 257 -11.87 -20.56 -5.75
N VAL A 258 -11.90 -21.44 -6.75
CA VAL A 258 -10.73 -21.84 -7.54
C VAL A 258 -10.21 -20.67 -8.39
N PHE A 259 -11.11 -19.93 -9.02
CA PHE A 259 -10.76 -18.78 -9.85
C PHE A 259 -10.23 -17.61 -9.00
N GLU A 260 -10.89 -17.30 -7.89
CA GLU A 260 -10.44 -16.32 -6.90
C GLU A 260 -9.05 -16.67 -6.37
N GLN A 261 -8.83 -17.94 -5.99
CA GLN A 261 -7.53 -18.42 -5.54
C GLN A 261 -6.46 -18.27 -6.62
N SER A 262 -6.82 -18.49 -7.89
CA SER A 262 -5.91 -18.29 -9.03
C SER A 262 -5.50 -16.83 -9.17
N LEU A 263 -6.45 -15.88 -9.10
CA LEU A 263 -6.17 -14.45 -9.15
C LEU A 263 -5.27 -14.02 -7.99
N LEU A 264 -5.55 -14.47 -6.75
CA LEU A 264 -4.72 -14.19 -5.59
C LEU A 264 -3.29 -14.72 -5.75
N ARG A 265 -3.10 -15.90 -6.36
CA ARG A 265 -1.76 -16.44 -6.66
C ARG A 265 -1.02 -15.58 -7.69
N TYR A 266 -1.69 -15.12 -8.74
CA TYR A 266 -1.09 -14.20 -9.71
C TYR A 266 -0.67 -12.87 -9.08
N ILE A 267 -1.52 -12.30 -8.22
CA ILE A 267 -1.21 -11.08 -7.48
C ILE A 267 -0.01 -11.32 -6.55
N ALA A 268 0.01 -12.43 -5.81
CA ALA A 268 1.11 -12.78 -4.92
C ALA A 268 2.45 -12.86 -5.68
N ALA A 269 2.46 -13.57 -6.81
CA ALA A 269 3.64 -13.71 -7.67
C ALA A 269 4.16 -12.36 -8.16
N GLY A 270 3.29 -11.45 -8.63
CA GLY A 270 3.70 -10.12 -9.11
C GLY A 270 4.20 -9.19 -8.01
N LEU A 271 3.77 -9.38 -6.76
CA LEU A 271 4.23 -8.61 -5.59
C LEU A 271 5.48 -9.21 -4.91
N GLY A 272 5.93 -10.39 -5.34
CA GLY A 272 7.05 -11.09 -4.72
C GLY A 272 6.73 -11.63 -3.32
N VAL A 273 5.47 -11.97 -3.05
CA VAL A 273 5.02 -12.59 -1.80
C VAL A 273 4.37 -13.93 -2.09
N SER A 274 4.29 -14.80 -1.09
CA SER A 274 3.61 -16.08 -1.26
C SER A 274 2.09 -15.96 -1.07
N TYR A 275 1.33 -16.89 -1.66
CA TYR A 275 -0.13 -16.87 -1.61
C TYR A 275 -0.67 -16.88 -0.17
N GLU A 276 -0.12 -17.73 0.67
CA GLU A 276 -0.48 -17.88 2.08
C GLU A 276 -0.13 -16.64 2.92
N GLN A 277 0.91 -15.88 2.54
CA GLN A 277 1.24 -14.63 3.22
C GLN A 277 0.25 -13.54 2.85
N LEU A 278 -0.08 -13.46 1.55
CA LEU A 278 -1.03 -12.48 1.02
C LEU A 278 -2.46 -12.75 1.53
N SER A 279 -2.92 -14.00 1.40
CA SER A 279 -4.28 -14.42 1.75
C SER A 279 -4.47 -14.78 3.22
N ARG A 280 -3.37 -14.95 3.97
CA ARG A 280 -3.36 -15.53 5.33
C ARG A 280 -3.98 -16.93 5.41
N ASN A 281 -4.07 -17.64 4.28
CA ASN A 281 -4.62 -18.99 4.22
C ASN A 281 -3.50 -20.04 4.20
N TYR A 282 -3.38 -20.81 5.29
CA TYR A 282 -2.41 -21.89 5.45
C TYR A 282 -3.06 -23.29 5.39
N ALA A 283 -4.35 -23.38 5.08
CA ALA A 283 -5.13 -24.62 5.23
C ALA A 283 -4.62 -25.78 4.35
N GLN A 284 -4.02 -25.48 3.19
CA GLN A 284 -3.54 -26.47 2.22
C GLN A 284 -2.01 -26.69 2.30
N MET A 285 -1.32 -26.15 3.31
CA MET A 285 0.14 -26.26 3.41
C MET A 285 0.57 -27.36 4.37
N SER A 286 1.51 -28.20 3.93
CA SER A 286 2.27 -29.06 4.85
C SER A 286 3.31 -28.23 5.60
N TYR A 287 3.81 -28.78 6.71
CA TYR A 287 4.87 -28.16 7.50
C TYR A 287 6.11 -27.82 6.66
N SER A 288 6.56 -28.74 5.81
CA SER A 288 7.74 -28.54 4.95
C SER A 288 7.53 -27.39 3.97
N THR A 289 6.35 -27.30 3.37
CA THR A 289 6.01 -26.23 2.41
C THR A 289 5.88 -24.87 3.11
N ALA A 290 5.26 -24.83 4.30
CA ALA A 290 5.18 -23.60 5.10
C ALA A 290 6.58 -23.08 5.49
N ARG A 291 7.48 -24.00 5.87
CA ARG A 291 8.87 -23.65 6.18
C ARG A 291 9.64 -23.20 4.94
N ALA A 292 9.47 -23.87 3.79
CA ALA A 292 10.12 -23.47 2.53
C ALA A 292 9.70 -22.06 2.11
N SER A 293 8.40 -21.78 2.11
CA SER A 293 7.85 -20.45 1.84
C SER A 293 8.40 -19.38 2.79
N ALA A 294 8.37 -19.64 4.10
CA ALA A 294 8.88 -18.69 5.08
C ALA A 294 10.38 -18.39 4.89
N ASN A 295 11.18 -19.35 4.40
CA ASN A 295 12.58 -19.12 4.03
C ASN A 295 12.71 -18.20 2.83
N GLU A 296 11.96 -18.46 1.76
CA GLU A 296 12.00 -17.68 0.52
C GLU A 296 11.59 -16.23 0.78
N SER A 297 10.46 -16.02 1.47
CA SER A 297 10.01 -14.68 1.82
C SER A 297 11.00 -13.97 2.76
N TRP A 298 11.62 -14.69 3.70
CA TRP A 298 12.67 -14.12 4.54
C TRP A 298 13.84 -13.61 3.70
N ALA A 299 14.33 -14.41 2.74
CA ALA A 299 15.40 -14.00 1.84
C ALA A 299 15.02 -12.76 1.01
N TYR A 300 13.79 -12.74 0.48
CA TYR A 300 13.24 -11.59 -0.25
C TYR A 300 13.19 -10.32 0.60
N PHE A 301 12.58 -10.39 1.80
CA PHE A 301 12.46 -9.23 2.69
C PHE A 301 13.80 -8.77 3.26
N MET A 302 14.76 -9.67 3.44
CA MET A 302 16.14 -9.31 3.81
C MET A 302 16.82 -8.46 2.73
N GLY A 303 16.65 -8.82 1.45
CA GLY A 303 17.12 -8.02 0.32
C GLY A 303 16.46 -6.64 0.30
N ARG A 304 15.13 -6.59 0.38
CA ARG A 304 14.35 -5.33 0.45
C ARG A 304 14.76 -4.47 1.65
N ARG A 305 15.02 -5.07 2.82
CA ARG A 305 15.47 -4.36 4.03
C ARG A 305 16.84 -3.72 3.83
N LYS A 306 17.79 -4.45 3.23
CA LYS A 306 19.14 -3.93 2.98
C LYS A 306 19.12 -2.72 2.04
N PHE A 307 18.20 -2.70 1.10
CA PHE A 307 18.08 -1.60 0.15
C PHE A 307 17.26 -0.42 0.71
N VAL A 308 16.04 -0.66 1.19
CA VAL A 308 15.10 0.41 1.54
C VAL A 308 15.39 0.94 2.94
N ALA A 309 15.16 0.09 3.95
CA ALA A 309 15.25 0.48 5.35
C ALA A 309 16.67 0.87 5.74
N SER A 310 17.67 0.02 5.41
CA SER A 310 19.05 0.28 5.77
C SER A 310 19.63 1.51 5.07
N ARG A 311 19.25 1.81 3.82
CA ARG A 311 19.73 3.01 3.12
C ARG A 311 19.15 4.29 3.71
N GLN A 312 17.83 4.32 3.95
CA GLN A 312 17.17 5.44 4.64
C GLN A 312 17.82 5.67 6.02
N ALA A 313 17.91 4.60 6.81
CA ALA A 313 18.49 4.61 8.15
C ALA A 313 19.93 5.12 8.16
N SER A 314 20.78 4.59 7.29
CA SER A 314 22.19 4.99 7.20
C SER A 314 22.36 6.46 6.77
N GLN A 315 21.52 6.95 5.85
CA GLN A 315 21.61 8.35 5.42
C GLN A 315 21.14 9.32 6.51
N MET A 316 20.07 9.00 7.23
CA MET A 316 19.63 9.77 8.40
C MET A 316 20.67 9.74 9.52
N PHE A 317 21.19 8.55 9.84
CA PHE A 317 22.24 8.37 10.83
C PHE A 317 23.48 9.18 10.51
N LEU A 318 23.95 9.16 9.26
CA LEU A 318 25.10 9.94 8.84
C LEU A 318 24.89 11.46 8.96
N CYS A 319 23.66 11.96 8.76
CA CYS A 319 23.35 13.37 8.98
C CYS A 319 23.42 13.75 10.47
N TRP A 320 23.03 12.85 11.36
CA TRP A 320 23.16 13.03 12.80
C TRP A 320 24.60 12.87 13.29
N LEU A 321 25.32 11.83 12.82
CA LEU A 321 26.68 11.52 13.25
C LEU A 321 27.62 12.68 12.95
N GLU A 322 27.43 13.35 11.81
CA GLU A 322 28.15 14.59 11.46
C GLU A 322 27.96 15.68 12.52
N GLU A 323 26.72 15.91 13.00
CA GLU A 323 26.44 16.86 14.07
C GLU A 323 27.02 16.39 15.42
N ALA A 324 26.90 15.11 15.74
CA ALA A 324 27.42 14.53 16.98
C ALA A 324 28.94 14.71 17.10
N ILE A 325 29.67 14.51 16.00
CA ILE A 325 31.11 14.77 15.91
C ILE A 325 31.39 16.27 16.02
N ALA A 326 30.66 17.11 15.27
CA ALA A 326 30.87 18.57 15.29
C ALA A 326 30.64 19.19 16.68
N ARG A 327 29.71 18.64 17.46
CA ARG A 327 29.41 19.05 18.84
C ARG A 327 30.28 18.38 19.90
N ARG A 328 31.15 17.45 19.50
CA ARG A 328 31.98 16.63 20.41
C ARG A 328 31.17 15.79 21.41
N VAL A 329 29.95 15.39 21.02
CA VAL A 329 29.17 14.38 21.75
C VAL A 329 29.80 13.00 21.53
N VAL A 330 30.33 12.78 20.34
CA VAL A 330 31.13 11.62 19.97
C VAL A 330 32.48 12.12 19.49
N THR A 331 33.57 11.48 19.93
CA THR A 331 34.92 11.85 19.48
C THR A 331 35.48 10.78 18.55
N LEU A 332 35.93 11.19 17.36
CA LEU A 332 36.59 10.27 16.42
C LEU A 332 37.92 9.77 17.03
N PRO A 333 38.25 8.47 16.91
CA PRO A 333 39.54 7.95 17.33
C PRO A 333 40.71 8.73 16.71
N SER A 334 41.61 9.22 17.56
CA SER A 334 42.72 10.11 17.14
C SER A 334 43.70 9.47 16.15
N LYS A 335 43.79 8.13 16.14
CA LYS A 335 44.63 7.34 15.23
C LYS A 335 43.96 7.01 13.90
N ALA A 336 42.74 7.49 13.65
CA ALA A 336 42.05 7.20 12.41
C ALA A 336 42.80 7.80 11.21
N ARG A 337 42.88 7.03 10.12
CA ARG A 337 43.56 7.40 8.88
C ARG A 337 42.85 8.52 8.13
N PHE A 338 41.52 8.56 8.21
CA PHE A 338 40.68 9.44 7.43
C PHE A 338 39.74 10.21 8.35
N SER A 339 39.53 11.49 8.04
CA SER A 339 38.48 12.29 8.68
C SER A 339 37.08 11.75 8.37
N PHE A 340 36.07 12.28 9.06
CA PHE A 340 34.68 11.93 8.78
C PHE A 340 34.30 12.20 7.32
N GLN A 341 34.72 13.34 6.75
CA GLN A 341 34.35 13.72 5.40
C GLN A 341 35.05 12.89 4.32
N GLU A 342 36.32 12.52 4.53
CA GLU A 342 37.06 11.68 3.58
C GLU A 342 36.52 10.24 3.52
N ALA A 343 35.94 9.73 4.62
CA ALA A 343 35.52 8.33 4.72
C ALA A 343 34.11 8.16 5.30
N ARG A 344 33.17 9.04 4.92
CA ARG A 344 31.78 9.08 5.44
C ARG A 344 31.11 7.71 5.46
N SER A 345 31.20 6.96 4.36
CA SER A 345 30.62 5.62 4.25
C SER A 345 31.22 4.60 5.22
N ALA A 346 32.53 4.69 5.50
CA ALA A 346 33.19 3.76 6.42
C ALA A 346 32.88 4.10 7.88
N TRP A 347 32.78 5.39 8.23
CA TRP A 347 32.35 5.85 9.55
C TRP A 347 30.89 5.51 9.85
N GLY A 348 30.01 5.62 8.85
CA GLY A 348 28.61 5.24 8.97
C GLY A 348 28.30 3.77 8.68
N ASN A 349 29.32 2.92 8.58
CA ASN A 349 29.10 1.52 8.25
C ASN A 349 28.54 0.76 9.47
N CYS A 350 27.22 0.65 9.54
CA CYS A 350 26.51 -0.04 10.60
C CYS A 350 25.47 -1.01 10.05
N ASP A 351 25.09 -1.98 10.89
CA ASP A 351 24.02 -2.92 10.60
C ASP A 351 22.75 -2.54 11.37
N TRP A 352 21.67 -2.37 10.63
CA TRP A 352 20.35 -2.09 11.18
C TRP A 352 19.63 -3.41 11.50
N ILE A 353 19.64 -3.78 12.77
CA ILE A 353 19.08 -5.04 13.24
C ILE A 353 17.56 -4.90 13.39
N GLY A 354 16.81 -5.60 12.54
CA GLY A 354 15.35 -5.73 12.66
C GLY A 354 14.93 -6.89 13.56
N SER A 355 13.62 -7.17 13.63
CA SER A 355 13.10 -8.34 14.34
C SER A 355 13.71 -9.63 13.80
N GLY A 356 14.01 -10.55 14.72
CA GLY A 356 14.58 -11.85 14.40
C GLY A 356 13.63 -12.70 13.56
N ARG A 357 14.20 -13.70 12.89
CA ARG A 357 13.44 -14.68 12.12
C ARG A 357 12.58 -15.52 13.06
N MET A 358 11.29 -15.67 12.74
CA MET A 358 10.43 -16.62 13.45
C MET A 358 10.89 -18.05 13.18
N ALA A 359 11.15 -18.82 14.23
CA ALA A 359 11.43 -20.25 14.16
C ALA A 359 10.12 -21.02 14.27
N ILE A 360 9.84 -21.87 13.28
CA ILE A 360 8.78 -22.87 13.37
C ILE A 360 9.47 -24.14 13.88
N ASP A 361 9.08 -24.65 15.05
CA ASP A 361 9.71 -25.82 15.68
C ASP A 361 9.63 -27.05 14.76
N GLY A 362 10.75 -27.77 14.64
CA GLY A 362 10.98 -28.86 13.68
C GLY A 362 10.53 -30.24 14.14
N LEU A 363 9.97 -30.36 15.35
CA LEU A 363 9.51 -31.62 15.91
C LEU A 363 7.98 -31.72 15.83
N LYS A 364 7.48 -32.31 14.75
CA LYS A 364 6.25 -33.12 14.74
C LYS A 364 6.39 -34.26 13.75
#